data_AF-A0A970R4V1-F1
#
_entry.id   AF-A0A970R4V1-F1
#
_cell.length_a   1.000
_cell.length_b   1.000
_cell.length_c   1.000
_cell.angle_alpha   90.00
_cell.angle_beta   90.00
_cell.angle_gamma   90.00
#
_symmetry.space_group_name_H-M   'P 1'
#
loop_
_entity.id
_entity.type
_entity.pdbx_description
1 polymer ?
#
loop_
_entity_poly.entity_id
_entity_poly.type
_entity_poly.pdbx_seq_one_letter_code
_entity_poly.pdbx_strand_id
1 'polypeptide(L)' 'IAVVNNLSNFIFGLIRAIGLILLGFGIVQIGLSLKSHDPSQRANGFLTLAGGVIITFAKEILNLITG' A
#
# COMPACT_ATOMS: atom_id res chain seq x y z
N ILE A 1 16.44 -1.48 -24.36
CA ILE A 1 16.12 -0.69 -23.15
C ILE A 1 14.61 -0.34 -23.09
N ALA A 2 13.98 0.08 -24.20
CA ALA A 2 12.55 0.40 -24.24
C ALA A 2 11.62 -0.70 -23.69
N VAL A 3 11.80 -1.97 -24.09
CA VAL A 3 11.00 -3.10 -23.59
C VAL A 3 11.18 -3.30 -22.07
N VAL A 4 12.40 -3.16 -21.56
CA VAL A 4 12.70 -3.27 -20.13
C VAL A 4 12.05 -2.12 -19.35
N ASN A 5 12.05 -0.90 -19.88
CA ASN A 5 11.39 0.25 -19.26
C ASN A 5 9.86 0.09 -19.24
N ASN A 6 9.27 -0.43 -20.31
CA ASN A 6 7.84 -0.73 -20.36
C ASN A 6 7.46 -1.84 -19.37
N LEU A 7 8.29 -2.88 -19.25
CA LEU A 7 8.10 -3.94 -18.26
C LEU A 7 8.21 -3.41 -16.82
N SER A 8 9.21 -2.58 -16.52
CA SER A 8 9.35 -1.92 -15.21
C SER A 8 8.12 -1.07 -14.87
N ASN A 9 7.63 -0.27 -15.83
CA ASN A 9 6.43 0.52 -15.65
C ASN A 9 5.18 -0.33 -15.39
N PHE A 10 5.04 -1.46 -16.10
CA PHE A 10 3.95 -2.40 -15.89
C PHE A 10 3.99 -3.03 -14.49
N ILE A 11 5.17 -3.49 -14.05
CA ILE A 11 5.35 -4.10 -12.72
C ILE A 11 5.08 -3.10 -11.60
N PHE A 12 5.58 -1.86 -11.71
CA PHE A 12 5.26 -0.82 -10.73
C PHE A 12 3.78 -0.42 -10.76
N GLY A 13 3.12 -0.49 -11.91
CA GLY A 13 1.66 -0.33 -12.01
C GLY A 13 0.90 -1.39 -11.22
N LEU A 14 1.32 -2.67 -11.31
CA LEU A 14 0.74 -3.75 -10.52
C LEU A 14 0.97 -3.57 -9.02
N ILE A 15 2.19 -3.21 -8.61
CA ILE A 15 2.54 -2.95 -7.20
C ILE A 15 1.66 -1.82 -6.64
N ARG A 16 1.48 -0.73 -7.39
CA ARG A 16 0.62 0.38 -6.98
C ARG A 16 -0.85 -0.04 -6.85
N ALA A 17 -1.36 -0.83 -7.80
CA ALA A 17 -2.72 -1.36 -7.73
C ALA A 17 -2.94 -2.23 -6.48
N ILE A 18 -1.98 -3.08 -6.13
CA ILE A 18 -2.01 -3.89 -4.90
C ILE A 18 -1.99 -2.98 -3.65
N GLY A 19 -1.15 -1.94 -3.65
CA GLY A 19 -1.11 -0.94 -2.57
C GLY A 19 -2.46 -0.27 -2.32
N LEU A 20 -3.16 0.13 -3.39
CA LEU A 20 -4.49 0.74 -3.28
C LEU A 20 -5.55 -0.23 -2.74
N ILE A 21 -5.48 -1.52 -3.07
CA ILE A 21 -6.38 -2.55 -2.53
C ILE A 21 -6.14 -2.75 -1.04
N LEU A 22 -4.87 -2.81 -0.62
CA LEU A 22 -4.50 -2.93 0.80
C LEU A 22 -4.90 -1.70 1.62
N LEU A 23 -4.85 -0.51 1.02
CA LEU A 23 -5.39 0.71 1.62
C LEU A 23 -6.91 0.60 1.84
N GLY A 24 -7.66 0.20 0.82
CA GLY A 24 -9.10 -0.03 0.96
C GLY A 24 -9.42 -1.04 2.06
N PHE A 25 -8.65 -2.13 2.14
CA PHE A 25 -8.81 -3.15 3.18
C PHE A 25 -8.44 -2.63 4.58
N GLY A 26 -7.37 -1.85 4.71
CA GLY A 26 -6.98 -1.23 5.98
C GLY A 26 -8.03 -0.23 6.50
N ILE A 27 -8.70 0.53 5.60
CA ILE A 27 -9.80 1.43 5.99
C ILE A 27 -10.96 0.63 6.57
N VAL A 28 -11.34 -0.48 5.91
CA VAL A 28 -12.41 -1.37 6.40
C VAL A 28 -12.06 -1.95 7.77
N GLN A 29 -10.81 -2.37 7.97
CA GLN A 29 -10.34 -2.87 9.27
C GLN A 29 -10.44 -1.81 10.37
N ILE A 30 -10.06 -0.56 10.07
CA ILE A 30 -10.22 0.54 11.04
C ILE A 30 -11.70 0.81 11.31
N GLY A 31 -12.55 0.86 10.28
CA GLY A 31 -13.99 1.08 10.43
C GLY A 31 -14.66 0.02 11.30
N LEU A 32 -14.29 -1.25 11.14
CA LEU A 32 -14.76 -2.34 11.99
C LEU A 32 -14.19 -2.23 13.42
N SER A 33 -12.92 -1.86 13.55
CA SER A 33 -12.27 -1.69 14.87
C SER A 33 -12.85 -0.54 15.73
N LEU A 34 -13.54 0.41 15.10
CA LEU A 34 -14.30 1.45 15.81
C LEU A 34 -15.55 0.86 16.48
N LYS A 35 -16.19 -0.13 15.86
CA LYS A 35 -17.34 -0.84 16.42
C LYS A 35 -16.96 -1.86 17.50
N SER A 36 -15.80 -2.50 17.38
CA SER A 36 -15.40 -3.63 18.24
C SER A 36 -14.76 -3.23 19.59
N HIS A 37 -14.44 -1.94 19.81
CA HIS A 37 -13.71 -1.42 20.99
C HIS A 37 -12.39 -2.13 21.36
N ASP A 38 -11.89 -3.04 20.52
CA ASP A 38 -10.66 -3.79 20.73
C ASP A 38 -9.43 -3.01 20.22
N PRO A 39 -8.49 -2.65 21.11
CA PRO A 39 -7.26 -1.93 20.73
C PRO A 39 -6.43 -2.67 19.67
N SER A 40 -6.47 -4.00 19.65
CA SER A 40 -5.67 -4.84 18.75
C SER A 40 -6.16 -4.75 17.31
N GLN A 41 -7.47 -4.67 17.10
CA GLN A 41 -8.05 -4.48 15.76
C GLN A 41 -7.73 -3.10 15.19
N ARG A 42 -7.67 -2.07 16.06
CA ARG A 42 -7.28 -0.71 15.67
C ARG A 42 -5.82 -0.70 15.24
N ALA A 43 -4.93 -1.27 16.06
CA ALA A 43 -3.51 -1.37 15.75
C ALA A 43 -3.26 -2.11 14.42
N ASN A 44 -3.91 -3.26 14.21
CA ASN A 44 -3.76 -4.05 12.99
C ASN A 44 -4.32 -3.33 11.74
N GLY A 45 -5.45 -2.62 11.88
CA GLY A 45 -6.01 -1.78 10.82
C GLY A 45 -5.07 -0.64 10.43
N PHE A 46 -4.47 0.04 11.41
CA PHE A 46 -3.47 1.09 11.17
C PHE A 46 -2.17 0.56 10.54
N LEU A 47 -1.68 -0.61 10.97
CA LEU A 47 -0.50 -1.24 10.36
C LEU A 47 -0.77 -1.63 8.90
N THR A 48 -1.95 -2.14 8.60
CA THR A 48 -2.36 -2.47 7.22
C THR A 48 -2.45 -1.21 6.35
N LEU A 49 -2.98 -0.11 6.91
CA LEU A 49 -2.98 1.18 6.21
C LEU A 49 -1.57 1.69 5.93
N ALA A 50 -0.70 1.72 6.94
CA ALA A 50 0.67 2.18 6.78
C ALA A 50 1.42 1.34 5.72
N GLY A 51 1.27 0.02 5.75
CA GLY A 51 1.81 -0.88 4.74
C GLY A 51 1.25 -0.60 3.33
N GLY A 52 -0.07 -0.38 3.22
CA GLY A 52 -0.73 -0.03 1.96
C GLY A 52 -0.23 1.29 1.37
N VAL A 53 0.01 2.31 2.22
CA VAL A 53 0.58 3.60 1.78
C VAL A 53 1.98 3.38 1.21
N ILE A 54 2.86 2.71 1.96
CA ILE A 54 4.24 2.46 1.55
C ILE A 54 4.31 1.68 0.23
N ILE A 55 3.46 0.66 0.07
CA ILE A 55 3.41 -0.14 -1.18
C ILE A 55 2.89 0.69 -2.35
N THR A 56 1.86 1.53 -2.14
CA THR A 56 1.32 2.40 -3.18
C THR A 56 2.37 3.36 -3.73
N PHE A 57 3.24 3.86 -2.84
CA PHE A 57 4.30 4.81 -3.17
C PHE A 57 5.68 4.17 -3.39
N ALA A 58 5.76 2.84 -3.49
CA ALA A 58 7.04 2.12 -3.56
C ALA A 58 7.93 2.57 -4.74
N LYS A 59 7.33 2.91 -5.89
CA LYS A 59 8.06 3.44 -7.06
C LYS A 59 8.61 4.85 -6.78
N GLU A 60 7.80 5.74 -6.21
CA GLU A 60 8.26 7.09 -5.88
C GLU A 60 9.36 7.05 -4.82
N ILE A 61 9.24 6.18 -3.80
CA ILE A 61 10.27 5.98 -2.77
C ILE A 61 11.56 5.46 -3.41
N LEU A 62 11.48 4.46 -4.29
CA LEU A 62 12.66 3.92 -4.97
C LEU A 62 13.37 5.01 -5.77
N ASN A 63 12.63 5.76 -6.59
CA ASN A 63 13.21 6.86 -7.37
C ASN A 63 13.83 7.96 -6.49
N LEU A 64 13.28 8.20 -5.29
CA LEU A 64 13.83 9.17 -4.34
C LEU A 64 15.18 8.73 -3.76
N ILE A 65 15.34 7.43 -3.47
CA ILE A 65 16.58 6.90 -2.86
C ILE A 65 17.63 6.53 -3.90
N THR A 66 17.22 6.16 -5.13
CA THR A 66 18.14 5.79 -6.22
C THR A 66 18.54 6.96 -7.10
N GLY A 67 18.14 8.19 -6.74
CA GLY A 67 18.29 9.45 -7.50
C GLY A 67 19.28 9.43 -8.65
#